data_AF-A0A4Y2THK5-F1
#
_entry.id   AF-A0A4Y2THK5-F1
#
_cell.length_a   1.000
_cell.length_b   1.000
_cell.length_c   1.000
_cell.angle_alpha   90.00
_cell.angle_beta   90.00
_cell.angle_gamma   90.00
#
_symmetry.space_group_name_H-M   'P 1'
#
loop_
_entity.id
_entity.type
_entity.pdbx_description
1 polymer ?
#
loop_
_entity_poly.entity_id
_entity_poly.type
_entity_poly.pdbx_seq_one_letter_code
_entity_poly.pdbx_strand_id
1 'polypeptide(L)' 'VNFGYIMIPDDFEASKEADLGPLSSLAHGVKSGSVIVKDIKTIAIKNLHYDGAGPGEISINSW' A
#
# COMPACT_ATOMS: atom_id res chain seq x y z
N VAL A 1 33.88 -2.95 -26.12
CA VAL A 1 32.75 -3.78 -25.60
C VAL A 1 31.59 -2.84 -25.31
N ASN A 2 30.36 -3.20 -25.71
CA ASN A 2 29.15 -2.41 -25.47
C ASN A 2 28.37 -3.03 -24.30
N PHE A 3 28.10 -2.24 -23.26
CA PHE A 3 27.45 -2.67 -22.02
C PHE A 3 25.99 -2.21 -21.89
N GLY A 4 25.39 -1.64 -22.95
CA GLY A 4 24.07 -1.01 -22.89
C GLY A 4 23.13 -1.37 -24.05
N TYR A 5 23.46 -2.36 -24.87
CA TYR A 5 22.56 -2.82 -25.92
C TYR A 5 21.49 -3.73 -25.33
N ILE A 6 20.25 -3.23 -25.25
CA ILE A 6 19.06 -3.96 -24.83
C ILE A 6 17.99 -3.81 -25.91
N MET A 7 17.32 -4.92 -26.22
CA MET A 7 16.10 -4.94 -27.02
C MET A 7 14.91 -4.99 -26.08
N ILE A 8 14.00 -4.02 -26.19
CA ILE A 8 12.69 -4.07 -25.51
C ILE A 8 11.73 -4.81 -26.47
N PRO A 9 11.02 -5.85 -26.01
CA PRO A 9 10.03 -6.55 -26.84
C PRO A 9 8.90 -5.62 -27.30
N ASP A 10 8.37 -5.85 -28.51
CA ASP A 10 7.25 -5.07 -29.07
C ASP A 10 5.95 -5.23 -28.25
N ASP A 11 5.83 -6.33 -27.49
CA ASP A 11 4.72 -6.65 -26.60
C ASP A 11 4.99 -6.29 -25.13
N PHE A 12 6.02 -5.49 -24.86
CA PHE A 12 6.32 -5.05 -23.50
C PHE A 12 5.16 -4.24 -22.89
N GLU A 13 4.56 -4.76 -21.83
CA GLU A 13 3.64 -3.99 -20.99
C GLU A 13 4.39 -3.31 -19.84
N ALA A 14 4.44 -1.98 -19.86
CA ALA A 14 4.89 -1.22 -18.71
C ALA A 14 4.00 -1.47 -17.48
N SER A 15 4.58 -1.32 -16.29
CA SER A 15 3.82 -1.34 -15.04
C SER A 15 2.67 -0.35 -15.11
N LYS A 16 1.45 -0.82 -14.79
CA LYS A 16 0.23 -0.03 -14.72
C LYS A 16 -0.21 0.09 -13.27
N GLU A 17 -0.98 1.13 -12.99
CA GLU A 17 -1.59 1.26 -11.68
C GLU A 17 -2.50 0.06 -11.40
N ALA A 18 -2.39 -0.49 -10.19
CA ALA A 18 -3.23 -1.58 -9.74
C ALA A 18 -3.97 -1.17 -8.47
N ASP A 19 -5.30 -1.35 -8.46
CA ASP A 19 -6.11 -1.18 -7.26
C ASP A 19 -6.22 -2.52 -6.54
N LEU A 20 -5.73 -2.57 -5.31
CA LEU A 20 -5.75 -3.75 -4.45
C LEU A 20 -7.01 -3.80 -3.56
N GLY A 21 -7.87 -2.78 -3.64
CA GLY A 21 -8.98 -2.58 -2.72
C GLY A 21 -8.53 -2.01 -1.37
N PRO A 22 -9.45 -1.92 -0.39
CA PRO A 22 -9.16 -1.36 0.92
C PRO A 22 -8.35 -2.31 1.82
N LEU A 23 -7.66 -1.75 2.82
CA LEU A 23 -7.02 -2.52 3.88
C LEU A 23 -8.08 -3.28 4.69
N SER A 24 -7.78 -4.54 5.02
CA SER A 24 -8.54 -5.28 6.03
C SER A 24 -8.34 -4.66 7.41
N SER A 25 -9.41 -4.54 8.20
CA SER A 25 -9.30 -4.07 9.57
C SER A 25 -8.91 -5.23 10.50
N LEU A 26 -7.79 -5.09 11.22
CA LEU A 26 -7.27 -6.11 12.12
C LEU A 26 -7.19 -5.62 13.57
N ALA A 27 -6.77 -4.38 13.79
CA ALA A 27 -6.66 -3.75 15.11
C ALA A 27 -6.62 -2.22 14.97
N HIS A 28 -6.74 -1.52 16.10
CA HIS A 28 -6.43 -0.09 16.23
C HIS A 28 -7.15 0.81 15.20
N GLY A 29 -8.42 0.50 14.97
CA GLY A 29 -9.29 1.29 14.09
C GLY A 29 -8.77 1.46 12.66
N VAL A 30 -7.81 0.63 12.23
CA VAL A 30 -7.18 0.74 10.92
C VAL A 30 -8.20 0.40 9.85
N LYS A 31 -8.43 1.37 8.96
CA LYS A 31 -9.29 1.23 7.78
C LYS A 31 -8.85 2.21 6.69
N SER A 32 -9.22 1.93 5.46
CA SER A 32 -8.91 2.79 4.32
C SER A 32 -9.97 2.66 3.22
N GLY A 33 -9.94 3.58 2.25
CA GLY A 33 -10.41 3.31 0.89
C GLY A 33 -9.37 2.50 0.11
N SER A 34 -9.43 2.52 -1.23
CA SER A 34 -8.51 1.79 -2.10
C SER A 34 -7.03 2.02 -1.80
N VAL A 35 -6.26 0.93 -1.83
CA VAL A 35 -4.81 0.89 -1.87
C VAL A 35 -4.37 0.75 -3.32
N ILE A 36 -3.67 1.75 -3.83
CA ILE A 36 -3.27 1.83 -5.23
C ILE A 36 -1.75 1.69 -5.34
N VAL A 37 -1.28 0.66 -6.04
CA VAL A 37 0.12 0.56 -6.46
C VAL A 37 0.30 1.51 -7.63
N LYS A 38 1.07 2.59 -7.45
CA LYS A 38 1.25 3.64 -8.46
C LYS A 38 2.41 3.32 -9.40
N ASP A 39 3.53 2.89 -8.83
CA ASP A 39 4.74 2.49 -9.53
C ASP A 39 5.58 1.57 -8.62
N ILE A 40 6.78 1.19 -9.08
CA ILE A 40 7.68 0.24 -8.40
C ILE A 40 8.10 0.65 -6.98
N LYS A 41 7.93 1.91 -6.59
CA LYS A 41 8.38 2.45 -5.30
C LYS A 41 7.32 3.30 -4.60
N THR A 42 6.11 3.35 -5.14
CA THR A 42 5.06 4.24 -4.63
C THR A 42 3.73 3.50 -4.50
N ILE A 43 3.16 3.56 -3.30
CA ILE A 43 1.79 3.12 -3.00
C ILE A 43 1.01 4.31 -2.44
N ALA A 44 -0.23 4.47 -2.89
CA ALA A 44 -1.16 5.47 -2.38
C ALA A 44 -2.31 4.78 -1.63
N ILE A 45 -2.51 5.14 -0.36
CA ILE A 45 -3.60 4.64 0.48
C ILE A 45 -4.62 5.77 0.65
N LYS A 46 -5.84 5.58 0.14
CA LYS A 46 -6.89 6.61 0.25
C LYS A 46 -7.57 6.54 1.60
N ASN A 47 -7.87 7.71 2.18
CA ASN A 47 -8.68 7.84 3.41
C ASN A 47 -8.20 6.94 4.56
N LEU A 48 -6.88 6.87 4.77
CA LEU A 48 -6.31 6.11 5.87
C LEU A 48 -6.81 6.68 7.20
N HIS A 49 -7.35 5.81 8.04
CA HIS A 49 -7.71 6.11 9.42
C HIS A 49 -6.99 5.13 10.34
N TYR A 50 -6.45 5.66 11.43
CA TYR A 50 -5.84 4.95 12.54
C TYR A 50 -6.30 5.66 13.81
N ASP A 51 -6.75 4.91 14.81
CA ASP A 51 -7.35 5.49 16.02
C ASP A 51 -6.32 6.02 17.03
N GLY A 52 -5.03 5.83 16.76
CA GLY A 52 -3.94 6.27 17.63
C GLY A 52 -3.50 5.21 18.65
N ALA A 53 -4.25 4.11 18.79
CA ALA A 53 -3.97 3.07 19.77
C ALA A 53 -2.79 2.21 19.34
N GLY A 54 -1.70 2.24 20.08
CA GLY A 54 -0.54 1.38 19.82
C GLY A 54 -0.76 -0.06 20.33
N PRO A 55 -0.01 -1.04 19.82
CA PRO A 55 0.07 -2.36 20.44
C PRO A 55 0.51 -2.23 21.90
N GLY A 56 -0.31 -2.71 22.83
CA GLY A 56 -0.03 -2.61 24.27
C GLY A 56 -0.59 -1.38 24.98
N GLU A 57 -1.44 -0.58 24.32
CA GLU A 57 -2.24 0.41 25.04
C GLU A 57 -3.09 -0.29 26.11
N ILE A 58 -2.83 0.04 27.38
CA ILE A 58 -3.67 -0.34 28.51
C ILE A 58 -4.82 0.68 28.54
N SER A 59 -6.03 0.23 28.18
CA SER A 59 -7.24 1.02 28.46
C SER A 59 -7.48 1.01 29.97
N ILE A 60 -7.18 2.12 30.64
CA ILE A 60 -7.36 2.29 32.09
C ILE A 60 -8.83 2.43 32.53
N ASN A 61 -9.79 1.96 31.71
CA ASN A 61 -11.22 2.14 31.95
C ASN A 61 -11.99 0.84 32.22
N SER A 62 -11.30 -0.24 32.58
CA SER A 62 -11.92 -1.44 33.16
C SER A 62 -11.50 -1.54 34.64
N TRP A 63 -12.36 -0.98 35.51
CA TRP A 63 -12.44 -1.07 36.98
C TRP A 63 -11.31 -1.77 37.74
#